data_AF-A0AAN6QLM8-F1
#
_entry.id   AF-A0AAN6QLM8-F1
#
_cell.length_a   1.000
_cell.length_b   1.000
_cell.length_c   1.000
_cell.angle_alpha   90.00
_cell.angle_beta   90.00
_cell.angle_gamma   90.00
#
_symmetry.space_group_name_H-M   'P 1'
#
loop_
_entity.id
_entity.type
_entity.pdbx_description
1 polymer ?
#
loop_
_entity_poly.entity_id
_entity_poly.type
_entity_poly.pdbx_seq_one_letter_code
_entity_poly.pdbx_strand_id
1 'polypeptide(L)'
;MAVIALVATFGASVLAAAIPPCDEAGVAQSKILIDTPTIQFEQAMGNLSYLFGWTLAGSALGNDELDLGCSDISNLGHGKWAAQGLIPAYIQKPVCNQSHSSPNATLALPWELYYSTEVFVTQMLNAFAPNNTAAFTYLCNNLRFLSLDGFHLSDARVVNASCTKAGTLQPPRPFTAAPGVELNTNATVAYRNIISTLYGLLYASSALDDTGLNIYCAHEPEYIDGLNALLLNGTLVEETICNVTLPLTADQSIAALKTWSSLAFTTVIENISNVSGWLEWLANNLDIDAMNAVGLDGPAVLSQVSQDAEGASS
;
A
#
# COMPACT_ATOMS: atom_id res chain seq x y z
N MET A 1 -24.78 17.41 25.38
CA MET A 1 -24.03 17.49 24.12
C MET A 1 -22.64 16.97 24.40
N ALA A 2 -22.40 15.70 24.11
CA ALA A 2 -21.11 15.08 24.31
C ALA A 2 -20.29 15.25 23.03
N VAL A 3 -19.19 15.98 23.14
CA VAL A 3 -18.17 16.10 22.09
C VAL A 3 -17.33 14.82 22.17
N ILE A 4 -17.49 13.92 21.19
CA ILE A 4 -16.56 12.81 20.99
C ILE A 4 -15.40 13.37 20.18
N ALA A 5 -14.30 13.67 20.87
CA ALA A 5 -13.03 13.96 20.24
C ALA A 5 -12.39 12.64 19.83
N LEU A 6 -12.43 12.31 18.54
CA LEU A 6 -11.59 11.27 17.95
C LEU A 6 -10.21 11.89 17.74
N VAL A 7 -9.38 11.86 18.78
CA VAL A 7 -7.97 12.25 18.68
C VAL A 7 -7.21 11.09 18.05
N ALA A 8 -7.17 11.03 16.72
CA ALA A 8 -6.27 10.15 16.00
C ALA A 8 -4.89 10.80 15.94
N THR A 9 -4.16 10.75 17.06
CA THR A 9 -2.71 10.99 17.04
C THR A 9 -2.07 9.66 16.68
N PHE A 10 -1.72 9.44 15.41
CA PHE A 10 -0.98 8.25 14.97
C PHE A 10 0.51 8.38 15.33
N GLY A 11 0.80 8.59 16.62
CA GLY A 11 2.14 8.39 17.15
C GLY A 11 2.37 6.91 17.38
N ALA A 12 3.24 6.28 16.58
CA ALA A 12 3.98 5.01 16.75
C ALA A 12 3.47 3.95 17.76
N SER A 13 2.17 3.85 17.94
CA SER A 13 1.49 2.88 18.81
C SER A 13 0.93 1.81 17.89
N VAL A 14 1.03 0.57 18.36
CA VAL A 14 0.62 -0.64 17.66
C VAL A 14 -0.80 -0.43 17.11
N LEU A 15 -0.91 -0.12 15.81
CA LEU A 15 -2.17 -0.16 15.09
C LEU A 15 -2.63 -1.60 15.17
N ALA A 16 -3.52 -1.89 16.12
CA ALA A 16 -4.23 -3.16 16.12
C ALA A 16 -4.87 -3.32 14.73
N ALA A 17 -4.68 -4.47 14.11
CA ALA A 17 -5.28 -4.80 12.83
C ALA A 17 -6.80 -4.66 12.95
N ALA A 18 -7.33 -3.54 12.47
CA ALA A 18 -8.74 -3.21 12.56
C ALA A 18 -9.34 -3.15 11.16
N ILE A 19 -10.48 -3.81 10.98
CA ILE A 19 -11.34 -3.57 9.82
C ILE A 19 -11.87 -2.14 9.99
N PRO A 20 -11.55 -1.21 9.07
CA PRO A 20 -12.01 0.15 9.21
C PRO A 20 -13.55 0.22 9.12
N PRO A 21 -14.18 1.20 9.77
CA PRO A 21 -15.61 1.43 9.56
C PRO A 21 -15.89 1.71 8.08
N CYS A 22 -16.97 1.15 7.55
CA CYS A 22 -17.38 1.41 6.17
C CYS A 22 -17.90 2.84 6.05
N ASP A 23 -17.13 3.73 5.43
CA ASP A 23 -17.64 4.98 4.89
C ASP A 23 -18.43 4.69 3.61
N GLU A 24 -19.75 4.75 3.68
CA GLU A 24 -20.64 4.46 2.54
C GLU A 24 -20.33 5.33 1.32
N ALA A 25 -19.93 6.60 1.52
CA ALA A 25 -19.62 7.51 0.43
C ALA A 25 -18.29 7.12 -0.26
N GLY A 26 -17.24 6.86 0.53
CA GLY A 26 -15.96 6.38 0.05
C GLY A 26 -16.04 5.02 -0.65
N VAL A 27 -16.86 4.10 -0.16
CA VAL A 27 -17.13 2.80 -0.80
C VAL A 27 -17.88 2.99 -2.12
N ALA A 28 -18.92 3.82 -2.15
CA ALA A 28 -19.68 4.08 -3.38
C ALA A 28 -18.79 4.68 -4.48
N GLN A 29 -17.91 5.62 -4.13
CA GLN A 29 -16.93 6.18 -5.06
C GLN A 29 -15.98 5.11 -5.60
N SER A 30 -15.50 4.21 -4.73
CA SER A 30 -14.58 3.14 -5.13
C SER A 30 -15.27 2.13 -6.05
N LYS A 31 -16.54 1.79 -5.80
CA LYS A 31 -17.34 0.95 -6.70
C LYS A 31 -17.46 1.55 -8.11
N ILE A 32 -17.65 2.86 -8.21
CA ILE A 32 -17.68 3.55 -9.51
C ILE A 32 -16.34 3.37 -10.25
N LEU A 33 -15.21 3.50 -9.55
CA LEU A 33 -13.87 3.27 -10.13
C LEU A 33 -13.64 1.80 -10.51
N ILE A 34 -14.19 0.86 -9.75
CA ILE A 34 -14.11 -0.57 -10.09
C ILE A 34 -14.92 -0.87 -11.35
N ASP A 35 -16.15 -0.34 -11.46
CA ASP A 35 -17.04 -0.57 -12.60
C ASP A 35 -16.61 0.20 -13.86
N THR A 36 -16.02 1.39 -13.69
CA THR A 36 -15.55 2.25 -14.79
C THR A 36 -14.18 2.84 -14.42
N PRO A 37 -13.11 2.05 -14.57
CA PRO A 37 -11.78 2.45 -14.12
C PRO A 37 -11.21 3.60 -14.94
N THR A 38 -10.59 4.54 -14.24
CA THR A 38 -9.61 5.45 -14.86
C THR A 38 -8.35 4.66 -15.21
N ILE A 39 -7.56 5.15 -16.16
CA ILE A 39 -6.27 4.51 -16.52
C ILE A 39 -5.35 4.44 -15.30
N GLN A 40 -5.38 5.46 -14.46
CA GLN A 40 -4.54 5.58 -13.28
C GLN A 40 -4.98 4.61 -12.17
N PHE A 41 -6.29 4.44 -11.97
CA PHE A 41 -6.85 3.45 -11.04
C PHE A 41 -6.49 2.03 -11.50
N GLU A 42 -6.70 1.72 -12.78
CA GLU A 42 -6.34 0.41 -13.33
C GLU A 42 -4.84 0.11 -13.18
N GLN A 43 -3.98 1.11 -13.39
CA GLN A 43 -2.55 0.97 -13.17
C GLN A 43 -2.21 0.72 -11.69
N ALA A 44 -2.80 1.47 -10.75
CA ALA A 44 -2.56 1.31 -9.32
C ALA A 44 -3.02 -0.09 -8.85
N MET A 45 -4.24 -0.48 -9.21
CA MET A 45 -4.79 -1.78 -8.86
C MET A 45 -4.07 -2.93 -9.56
N GLY A 46 -3.60 -2.72 -10.79
CA GLY A 46 -2.78 -3.69 -11.50
C GLY A 46 -1.44 -3.93 -10.82
N ASN A 47 -0.74 -2.88 -10.42
CA ASN A 47 0.50 -2.98 -9.65
C ASN A 47 0.28 -3.65 -8.29
N LEU A 48 -0.80 -3.29 -7.57
CA LEU A 48 -1.17 -3.93 -6.32
C LEU A 48 -1.51 -5.43 -6.49
N SER A 49 -2.13 -5.79 -7.61
CA SER A 49 -2.45 -7.19 -7.92
C SER A 49 -1.19 -8.02 -8.19
N TYR A 50 -0.20 -7.46 -8.90
CA TYR A 50 1.09 -8.12 -9.06
C TYR A 50 1.86 -8.21 -7.74
N LEU A 51 1.84 -7.15 -6.92
CA LEU A 51 2.43 -7.15 -5.58
C LEU A 51 1.87 -8.32 -4.76
N PHE A 52 0.54 -8.35 -4.60
CA PHE A 52 -0.15 -9.41 -3.88
C PHE A 52 0.15 -10.81 -4.43
N GLY A 53 0.18 -10.98 -5.75
CA GLY A 53 0.54 -12.25 -6.38
C GLY A 53 1.97 -12.69 -6.09
N TRP A 54 2.95 -11.77 -6.07
CA TRP A 54 4.33 -12.08 -5.70
C TRP A 54 4.47 -12.40 -4.21
N THR A 55 3.71 -11.73 -3.36
CA THR A 55 3.66 -12.06 -1.93
C THR A 55 3.12 -13.47 -1.71
N LEU A 56 2.02 -13.86 -2.37
CA LEU A 56 1.47 -15.21 -2.35
C LEU A 56 2.50 -16.24 -2.84
N ALA A 57 3.11 -15.99 -4.01
CA ALA A 57 4.08 -16.90 -4.61
C ALA A 57 5.35 -17.08 -3.78
N GLY A 58 5.80 -16.02 -3.11
CA GLY A 58 7.00 -16.02 -2.29
C GLY A 58 6.81 -16.64 -0.90
N SER A 59 5.61 -16.50 -0.32
CA SER A 59 5.28 -16.98 1.03
C SER A 59 4.67 -18.38 1.09
N ALA A 60 4.20 -18.92 -0.04
CA ALA A 60 3.59 -20.25 -0.12
C ALA A 60 4.47 -21.36 0.51
N LEU A 61 3.82 -22.37 1.09
CA LEU A 61 4.51 -23.46 1.79
C LEU A 61 4.95 -24.59 0.85
N GLY A 62 4.29 -24.73 -0.30
CA GLY A 62 4.58 -25.78 -1.27
C GLY A 62 4.00 -25.52 -2.65
N ASN A 63 4.39 -26.36 -3.60
CA ASN A 63 3.94 -26.26 -4.98
C ASN A 63 2.44 -26.55 -5.15
N ASP A 64 1.86 -27.40 -4.31
CA ASP A 64 0.43 -27.74 -4.40
C ASP A 64 -0.46 -26.49 -4.22
N GLU A 65 -0.05 -25.56 -3.34
CA GLU A 65 -0.74 -24.28 -3.14
C GLU A 65 -0.62 -23.37 -4.37
N LEU A 66 0.59 -23.30 -4.95
CA LEU A 66 0.83 -22.53 -6.17
C LEU A 66 0.11 -23.12 -7.38
N ASP A 67 0.06 -24.44 -7.51
CA ASP A 67 -0.63 -25.15 -8.59
C ASP A 67 -2.14 -24.90 -8.55
N LEU A 68 -2.72 -24.89 -7.34
CA LEU A 68 -4.13 -24.53 -7.15
C LEU A 68 -4.40 -23.09 -7.60
N GLY A 69 -3.63 -22.13 -7.09
CA GLY A 69 -3.76 -20.72 -7.46
C GLY A 69 -3.46 -20.47 -8.94
N CYS A 70 -2.54 -21.22 -9.54
CA CYS A 70 -2.22 -21.10 -10.94
C CYS A 70 -3.31 -21.69 -11.85
N SER A 71 -3.95 -22.78 -11.44
CA SER A 71 -5.03 -23.39 -12.22
C SER A 71 -6.28 -22.50 -12.27
N ASP A 72 -6.65 -21.85 -11.17
CA ASP A 72 -7.86 -21.04 -11.08
C ASP A 72 -7.83 -20.02 -9.93
N ILE A 73 -7.04 -18.96 -10.11
CA ILE A 73 -6.92 -17.89 -9.12
C ILE A 73 -8.27 -17.22 -8.80
N SER A 74 -9.17 -17.18 -9.78
CA SER A 74 -10.46 -16.50 -9.65
C SER A 74 -11.39 -17.28 -8.73
N ASN A 75 -11.36 -18.62 -8.83
CA ASN A 75 -12.05 -19.49 -7.90
C ASN A 75 -11.35 -19.55 -6.54
N LEU A 76 -10.01 -19.54 -6.47
CA LEU A 76 -9.29 -19.47 -5.19
C LEU A 76 -9.66 -18.21 -4.40
N GLY A 77 -9.71 -17.06 -5.08
CA GLY A 77 -10.18 -15.81 -4.51
C GLY A 77 -11.70 -15.72 -4.38
N HIS A 78 -12.46 -16.74 -4.78
CA HIS A 78 -13.92 -16.80 -4.83
C HIS A 78 -14.59 -15.56 -5.46
N GLY A 79 -13.94 -14.94 -6.45
CA GLY A 79 -14.36 -13.68 -7.07
C GLY A 79 -14.27 -12.43 -6.18
N LYS A 80 -13.86 -12.57 -4.91
CA LYS A 80 -13.79 -11.48 -3.93
C LYS A 80 -12.72 -10.45 -4.28
N TRP A 81 -11.58 -10.89 -4.79
CA TRP A 81 -10.49 -10.00 -5.21
C TRP A 81 -10.89 -9.11 -6.38
N ALA A 82 -11.64 -9.63 -7.35
CA ALA A 82 -12.17 -8.82 -8.44
C ALA A 82 -13.20 -7.79 -7.92
N ALA A 83 -14.06 -8.20 -6.98
CA ALA A 83 -15.10 -7.34 -6.41
C ALA A 83 -14.56 -6.12 -5.62
N GLN A 84 -13.31 -6.17 -5.16
CA GLN A 84 -12.62 -5.05 -4.51
C GLN A 84 -11.67 -4.28 -5.44
N GLY A 85 -11.68 -4.60 -6.76
CA GLY A 85 -10.92 -3.88 -7.78
C GLY A 85 -9.56 -4.46 -8.14
N LEU A 86 -9.11 -5.55 -7.51
CA LEU A 86 -7.91 -6.26 -7.96
C LEU A 86 -8.17 -6.94 -9.31
N ILE A 87 -7.10 -7.26 -10.02
CA ILE A 87 -7.12 -7.90 -11.32
C ILE A 87 -6.61 -9.34 -11.15
N PRO A 88 -7.50 -10.35 -11.06
CA PRO A 88 -7.08 -11.74 -10.79
C PRO A 88 -6.01 -12.26 -11.74
N ALA A 89 -6.10 -11.92 -13.03
CA ALA A 89 -5.08 -12.30 -14.02
C ALA A 89 -3.67 -11.78 -13.69
N TYR A 90 -3.55 -10.67 -12.97
CA TYR A 90 -2.25 -10.11 -12.56
C TYR A 90 -1.76 -10.71 -11.23
N ILE A 91 -2.68 -11.21 -10.39
CA ILE A 91 -2.34 -12.05 -9.22
C ILE A 91 -1.85 -13.43 -9.69
N GLN A 92 -2.51 -14.01 -10.70
CA GLN A 92 -2.20 -15.35 -11.22
C GLN A 92 -0.81 -15.44 -11.82
N LYS A 93 -0.36 -14.39 -12.54
CA LYS A 93 0.90 -14.40 -13.28
C LYS A 93 2.12 -14.72 -12.40
N PRO A 94 2.33 -14.04 -11.26
CA PRO A 94 3.35 -14.41 -10.28
C PRO A 94 3.21 -15.84 -9.76
N VAL A 95 1.99 -16.24 -9.36
CA VAL A 95 1.70 -17.57 -8.79
C VAL A 95 2.01 -18.69 -9.79
N CYS A 96 1.74 -18.46 -11.07
CA CYS A 96 2.00 -19.38 -12.18
C CYS A 96 3.45 -19.36 -12.71
N ASN A 97 4.35 -18.52 -12.17
CA ASN A 97 5.63 -18.29 -12.81
C ASN A 97 6.56 -19.52 -12.71
N GLN A 98 6.57 -20.31 -13.79
CA GLN A 98 7.36 -21.54 -13.96
C GLN A 98 8.88 -21.37 -13.82
N SER A 99 9.38 -20.13 -13.76
CA SER A 99 10.80 -19.86 -13.47
C SER A 99 11.17 -20.26 -12.04
N HIS A 100 10.17 -20.50 -11.18
CA HIS A 100 10.30 -20.94 -9.80
C HIS A 100 9.75 -22.37 -9.72
N SER A 101 10.61 -23.36 -9.54
CA SER A 101 10.19 -24.76 -9.36
C SER A 101 9.69 -25.06 -7.94
N SER A 102 9.74 -24.06 -7.06
CA SER A 102 9.29 -24.09 -5.66
C SER A 102 8.95 -22.66 -5.19
N PRO A 103 8.10 -22.49 -4.15
CA PRO A 103 7.99 -21.22 -3.45
C PRO A 103 9.36 -20.68 -3.03
N ASN A 104 9.57 -19.37 -3.20
CA ASN A 104 10.87 -18.76 -2.94
C ASN A 104 10.76 -17.26 -2.66
N ALA A 105 10.73 -16.89 -1.39
CA ALA A 105 10.70 -15.50 -0.94
C ALA A 105 11.91 -14.69 -1.45
N THR A 106 13.11 -15.28 -1.55
CA THR A 106 14.31 -14.58 -2.05
C THR A 106 14.17 -14.17 -3.51
N LEU A 107 13.55 -15.01 -4.36
CA LEU A 107 13.32 -14.69 -5.77
C LEU A 107 12.11 -13.76 -5.96
N ALA A 108 11.12 -13.82 -5.07
CA ALA A 108 9.95 -12.95 -5.10
C ALA A 108 10.26 -11.53 -4.57
N LEU A 109 11.17 -11.39 -3.60
CA LEU A 109 11.47 -10.11 -2.94
C LEU A 109 11.82 -8.96 -3.92
N PRO A 110 12.66 -9.12 -4.95
CA PRO A 110 12.91 -8.03 -5.90
C PRO A 110 11.65 -7.54 -6.62
N TRP A 111 10.69 -8.43 -6.87
CA TRP A 111 9.41 -8.08 -7.48
C TRP A 111 8.44 -7.45 -6.49
N GLU A 112 8.42 -7.92 -5.25
CA GLU A 112 7.71 -7.29 -4.13
C GLU A 112 8.13 -5.81 -4.02
N LEU A 113 9.44 -5.55 -3.95
CA LEU A 113 9.99 -4.20 -3.89
C LEU A 113 9.67 -3.37 -5.13
N TYR A 114 9.72 -3.99 -6.31
CA TYR A 114 9.36 -3.35 -7.58
C TYR A 114 7.90 -2.90 -7.57
N TYR A 115 6.96 -3.81 -7.32
CA TYR A 115 5.53 -3.48 -7.42
C TYR A 115 5.05 -2.60 -6.26
N SER A 116 5.64 -2.72 -5.06
CA SER A 116 5.44 -1.74 -3.99
C SER A 116 5.86 -0.34 -4.42
N THR A 117 7.03 -0.22 -5.07
CA THR A 117 7.49 1.04 -5.67
C THR A 117 6.51 1.55 -6.72
N GLU A 118 6.05 0.70 -7.64
CA GLU A 118 5.16 1.13 -8.72
C GLU A 118 3.76 1.52 -8.21
N VAL A 119 3.23 0.88 -7.16
CA VAL A 119 2.00 1.34 -6.47
C VAL A 119 2.22 2.76 -5.94
N PHE A 120 3.30 2.97 -5.17
CA PHE A 120 3.60 4.29 -4.61
C PHE A 120 3.83 5.35 -5.69
N VAL A 121 4.57 5.04 -6.76
CA VAL A 121 4.82 5.96 -7.87
C VAL A 121 3.52 6.32 -8.58
N THR A 122 2.67 5.35 -8.89
CA THR A 122 1.36 5.63 -9.51
C THR A 122 0.52 6.53 -8.62
N GLN A 123 0.46 6.27 -7.32
CA GLN A 123 -0.27 7.10 -6.38
C GLN A 123 0.31 8.52 -6.27
N MET A 124 1.63 8.64 -6.04
CA MET A 124 2.33 9.92 -5.91
C MET A 124 2.19 10.80 -7.16
N LEU A 125 2.32 10.22 -8.36
CA LEU A 125 2.21 10.98 -9.60
C LEU A 125 0.78 11.47 -9.89
N ASN A 126 -0.21 10.93 -9.19
CA ASN A 126 -1.62 11.29 -9.32
C ASN A 126 -2.20 11.83 -8.00
N ALA A 127 -1.37 12.19 -7.02
CA ALA A 127 -1.82 12.84 -5.79
C ALA A 127 -1.91 14.38 -5.93
N PHE A 128 -1.49 14.92 -7.07
CA PHE A 128 -1.44 16.35 -7.38
C PHE A 128 -2.23 16.63 -8.65
N ALA A 129 -2.68 17.88 -8.82
CA ALA A 129 -3.38 18.29 -10.04
C ALA A 129 -2.55 17.94 -11.31
N PRO A 130 -3.15 17.35 -12.37
CA PRO A 130 -2.41 16.72 -13.47
C PRO A 130 -1.41 17.61 -14.22
N ASN A 131 -1.65 18.93 -14.22
CA ASN A 131 -0.84 19.93 -14.90
C ASN A 131 0.04 20.75 -13.95
N ASN A 132 0.19 20.31 -12.69
CA ASN A 132 0.99 21.00 -11.69
C ASN A 132 2.48 20.67 -11.84
N THR A 133 3.10 21.12 -12.94
CA THR A 133 4.53 20.95 -13.21
C THR A 133 5.40 21.52 -12.08
N ALA A 134 4.94 22.58 -11.42
CA ALA A 134 5.63 23.16 -10.28
C ALA A 134 5.71 22.17 -9.10
N ALA A 135 4.63 21.43 -8.81
CA ALA A 135 4.67 20.42 -7.77
C ALA A 135 5.62 19.28 -8.10
N PHE A 136 5.61 18.76 -9.33
CA PHE A 136 6.55 17.71 -9.73
C PHE A 136 8.00 18.19 -9.73
N THR A 137 8.25 19.46 -10.07
CA THR A 137 9.58 20.09 -9.93
C THR A 137 10.01 20.13 -8.47
N TYR A 138 9.09 20.49 -7.57
CA TYR A 138 9.35 20.53 -6.14
C TYR A 138 9.64 19.13 -5.59
N LEU A 139 8.87 18.10 -5.97
CA LEU A 139 9.16 16.71 -5.63
C LEU A 139 10.55 16.30 -6.12
N CYS A 140 10.83 16.47 -7.42
CA CYS A 140 12.11 16.13 -8.03
C CYS A 140 13.32 16.68 -7.24
N ASN A 141 13.23 17.90 -6.72
CA ASN A 141 14.30 18.56 -5.98
C ASN A 141 14.37 18.18 -4.49
N ASN A 142 13.26 17.75 -3.89
CA ASN A 142 13.13 17.65 -2.44
C ASN A 142 12.96 16.22 -1.90
N LEU A 143 12.74 15.22 -2.76
CA LEU A 143 12.78 13.82 -2.36
C LEU A 143 14.16 13.42 -1.82
N ARG A 144 14.18 12.53 -0.82
CA ARG A 144 15.40 12.04 -0.16
C ARG A 144 15.57 10.55 -0.42
N PHE A 145 16.65 10.20 -1.10
CA PHE A 145 17.01 8.82 -1.45
C PHE A 145 17.06 7.92 -0.21
N LEU A 146 17.76 8.34 0.86
CA LEU A 146 17.85 7.58 2.11
C LEU A 146 16.48 7.32 2.77
N SER A 147 15.57 8.28 2.72
CA SER A 147 14.21 8.10 3.27
C SER A 147 13.43 7.07 2.47
N LEU A 148 13.50 7.12 1.13
CA LEU A 148 12.87 6.16 0.24
C LEU A 148 13.41 4.74 0.42
N ASP A 149 14.73 4.60 0.54
CA ASP A 149 15.39 3.33 0.83
C ASP A 149 14.92 2.73 2.17
N GLY A 150 14.62 3.58 3.15
CA GLY A 150 14.07 3.16 4.45
C GLY A 150 12.70 2.51 4.36
N PHE A 151 11.88 2.90 3.39
CA PHE A 151 10.61 2.26 3.08
C PHE A 151 10.75 1.07 2.11
N HIS A 152 11.99 0.69 1.77
CA HIS A 152 12.30 -0.33 0.77
C HIS A 152 11.70 -0.01 -0.62
N LEU A 153 11.53 1.27 -0.93
CA LEU A 153 11.11 1.72 -2.26
C LEU A 153 12.35 2.03 -3.10
N SER A 154 12.29 1.76 -4.40
CA SER A 154 13.41 2.08 -5.30
C SER A 154 13.54 3.60 -5.44
N ASP A 155 14.47 4.17 -4.69
CA ASP A 155 14.76 5.60 -4.64
C ASP A 155 14.92 6.24 -6.03
N ALA A 156 15.69 5.59 -6.91
CA ALA A 156 15.96 6.03 -8.26
C ALA A 156 14.69 6.02 -9.12
N ARG A 157 13.81 5.03 -8.97
CA ARG A 157 12.55 4.98 -9.71
C ARG A 157 11.62 6.09 -9.29
N VAL A 158 11.44 6.29 -7.98
CA VAL A 158 10.56 7.34 -7.44
C VAL A 158 11.04 8.72 -7.87
N VAL A 159 12.32 9.04 -7.66
CA VAL A 159 12.89 10.33 -8.05
C VAL A 159 12.84 10.54 -9.56
N ASN A 160 13.21 9.52 -10.35
CA ASN A 160 13.17 9.62 -11.81
C ASN A 160 11.73 9.84 -12.33
N ALA A 161 10.74 9.19 -11.73
CA ALA A 161 9.34 9.38 -12.07
C ALA A 161 8.89 10.83 -11.84
N SER A 162 9.21 11.41 -10.67
CA SER A 162 8.92 12.82 -10.36
C SER A 162 9.62 13.78 -11.32
N CYS A 163 10.92 13.59 -11.59
CA CYS A 163 11.68 14.46 -12.48
C CYS A 163 11.22 14.35 -13.94
N THR A 164 10.91 13.14 -14.41
CA THR A 164 10.34 12.93 -15.75
C THR A 164 9.01 13.65 -15.90
N LYS A 165 8.14 13.57 -14.89
CA LYS A 165 6.85 14.29 -14.88
C LYS A 165 7.04 15.81 -14.85
N ALA A 166 8.08 16.30 -14.17
CA ALA A 166 8.46 17.71 -14.15
C ALA A 166 9.07 18.21 -15.48
N GLY A 167 9.48 17.32 -16.38
CA GLY A 167 10.24 17.68 -17.57
C GLY A 167 11.66 18.18 -17.26
N THR A 168 12.23 17.77 -16.13
CA THR A 168 13.55 18.19 -15.66
C THR A 168 14.51 17.00 -15.58
N LEU A 169 15.82 17.30 -15.62
CA LEU A 169 16.84 16.29 -15.36
C LEU A 169 16.87 15.95 -13.87
N GLN A 170 17.18 14.68 -13.58
CA GLN A 170 17.36 14.20 -12.23
C GLN A 170 18.47 15.02 -11.53
N PRO A 171 18.24 15.51 -10.30
CA PRO A 171 19.31 16.13 -9.54
C PRO A 171 20.40 15.08 -9.26
N PRO A 172 21.69 15.48 -9.28
CA PRO A 172 22.76 14.55 -8.94
C PRO A 172 22.50 13.97 -7.56
N ARG A 173 22.53 12.62 -7.46
CA ARG A 173 22.33 11.87 -6.20
C ARG A 173 23.27 12.47 -5.15
N PRO A 174 22.79 13.10 -4.05
CA PRO A 174 23.68 13.41 -2.95
C PRO A 174 24.09 12.07 -2.33
N PHE A 175 25.37 11.71 -2.42
CA PHE A 175 25.92 10.48 -1.83
C PHE A 175 25.90 10.48 -0.29
N THR A 176 25.66 11.63 0.31
CA THR A 176 25.48 11.80 1.74
C THR A 176 24.09 12.35 1.96
N ALA A 177 23.29 11.67 2.78
CA ALA A 177 22.28 12.30 3.62
C ALA A 177 22.66 13.76 3.84
N ALA A 178 21.81 14.72 3.47
CA ALA A 178 22.05 16.11 3.88
C ALA A 178 22.39 16.07 5.39
N PRO A 179 23.40 16.79 5.87
CA PRO A 179 23.82 16.68 7.27
C PRO A 179 22.61 16.78 8.21
N GLY A 180 22.39 15.75 9.03
CA GLY A 180 21.22 15.65 9.92
C GLY A 180 19.99 14.92 9.34
N VAL A 181 20.07 14.29 8.17
CA VAL A 181 19.02 13.36 7.70
C VAL A 181 19.22 12.02 8.41
N GLU A 182 18.38 11.75 9.40
CA GLU A 182 18.23 10.42 9.99
C GLU A 182 16.97 9.74 9.42
N LEU A 183 17.05 8.44 9.22
CA LEU A 183 15.93 7.63 8.81
C LEU A 183 14.91 7.60 9.94
N ASN A 184 13.64 7.96 9.65
CA ASN A 184 12.57 7.86 10.62
C ASN A 184 12.18 6.39 10.82
N THR A 185 12.88 5.70 11.73
CA THR A 185 12.68 4.26 11.98
C THR A 185 11.24 3.95 12.36
N ASN A 186 10.59 4.84 13.11
CA ASN A 186 9.20 4.66 13.51
C ASN A 186 8.26 4.68 12.30
N ALA A 187 8.45 5.62 11.37
CA ALA A 187 7.67 5.66 10.13
C ALA A 187 7.90 4.42 9.26
N THR A 188 9.16 3.96 9.13
CA THR A 188 9.45 2.74 8.34
C THR A 188 8.83 1.47 8.95
N VAL A 189 8.80 1.35 10.28
CA VAL A 189 8.10 0.27 10.98
C VAL A 189 6.59 0.39 10.82
N ALA A 190 6.03 1.60 10.93
CA ALA A 190 4.61 1.85 10.72
C ALA A 190 4.18 1.46 9.30
N TYR A 191 4.95 1.86 8.29
CA TYR A 191 4.71 1.50 6.90
C TYR A 191 4.73 -0.02 6.71
N ARG A 192 5.75 -0.72 7.22
CA ARG A 192 5.80 -2.20 7.16
C ARG A 192 4.56 -2.82 7.78
N ASN A 193 4.13 -2.33 8.95
CA ASN A 193 2.94 -2.84 9.62
C ASN A 193 1.67 -2.58 8.79
N ILE A 194 1.53 -1.38 8.21
CA ILE A 194 0.42 -1.00 7.34
C ILE A 194 0.31 -1.94 6.13
N ILE A 195 1.40 -2.19 5.40
CA ILE A 195 1.37 -3.07 4.22
C ILE A 195 1.16 -4.54 4.61
N SER A 196 1.61 -4.95 5.81
CA SER A 196 1.35 -6.29 6.35
C SER A 196 -0.13 -6.48 6.68
N THR A 197 -0.75 -5.49 7.33
CA THR A 197 -2.19 -5.51 7.61
C THR A 197 -3.02 -5.48 6.32
N LEU A 198 -2.61 -4.67 5.33
CA LEU A 198 -3.25 -4.69 4.01
C LEU A 198 -3.20 -6.08 3.40
N TYR A 199 -2.02 -6.71 3.35
CA TYR A 199 -1.87 -8.08 2.83
C TYR A 199 -2.78 -9.07 3.56
N GLY A 200 -2.77 -9.07 4.91
CA GLY A 200 -3.61 -9.96 5.71
C GLY A 200 -5.11 -9.78 5.44
N LEU A 201 -5.58 -8.54 5.26
CA LEU A 201 -6.98 -8.26 4.92
C LEU A 201 -7.33 -8.68 3.49
N LEU A 202 -6.41 -8.52 2.52
CA LEU A 202 -6.61 -9.00 1.15
C LEU A 202 -6.68 -10.53 1.08
N TYR A 203 -5.86 -11.21 1.90
CA TYR A 203 -5.90 -12.67 2.03
C TYR A 203 -7.19 -13.12 2.71
N ALA A 204 -7.52 -12.58 3.88
CA ALA A 204 -8.74 -12.93 4.61
C ALA A 204 -10.03 -12.63 3.81
N SER A 205 -10.01 -11.65 2.90
CA SER A 205 -11.19 -11.32 2.08
C SER A 205 -11.59 -12.41 1.09
N SER A 206 -10.73 -13.39 0.81
CA SER A 206 -11.08 -14.52 -0.05
C SER A 206 -11.96 -15.56 0.64
N ALA A 207 -12.08 -15.56 1.98
CA ALA A 207 -12.88 -16.54 2.69
C ALA A 207 -14.38 -16.40 2.38
N LEU A 208 -15.07 -17.53 2.18
CA LEU A 208 -16.51 -17.57 1.93
C LEU A 208 -17.34 -17.64 3.21
N ASP A 209 -16.80 -18.28 4.24
CA ASP A 209 -17.49 -18.58 5.50
C ASP A 209 -16.49 -18.60 6.66
N ASP A 210 -17.03 -18.68 7.87
CA ASP A 210 -16.27 -18.72 9.12
C ASP A 210 -15.32 -19.93 9.18
N THR A 211 -15.64 -21.03 8.48
CA THR A 211 -14.77 -22.21 8.44
C THR A 211 -13.51 -21.93 7.64
N GLY A 212 -13.64 -21.27 6.48
CA GLY A 212 -12.51 -20.81 5.68
C GLY A 212 -11.58 -19.88 6.46
N LEU A 213 -12.13 -18.90 7.19
CA LEU A 213 -11.34 -18.00 8.04
C LEU A 213 -10.60 -18.74 9.16
N ASN A 214 -11.28 -19.68 9.84
CA ASN A 214 -10.64 -20.50 10.86
C ASN A 214 -9.50 -21.35 10.30
N ILE A 215 -9.64 -21.87 9.07
CA ILE A 215 -8.56 -22.60 8.39
C ILE A 215 -7.39 -21.66 8.07
N TYR A 216 -7.66 -20.47 7.52
CA TYR A 216 -6.61 -19.49 7.24
C TYR A 216 -5.84 -19.13 8.52
N CYS A 217 -6.55 -18.72 9.57
CA CYS A 217 -5.93 -18.40 10.86
C CYS A 217 -5.12 -19.57 11.45
N ALA A 218 -5.60 -20.81 11.33
CA ALA A 218 -4.90 -21.97 11.86
C ALA A 218 -3.58 -22.30 11.13
N HIS A 219 -3.51 -21.99 9.83
CA HIS A 219 -2.32 -22.26 9.01
C HIS A 219 -1.33 -21.08 8.97
N GLU A 220 -1.78 -19.86 9.22
CA GLU A 220 -0.97 -18.65 9.11
C GLU A 220 0.36 -18.67 9.89
N PRO A 221 0.48 -19.31 11.09
CA PRO A 221 1.78 -19.46 11.75
C PRO A 221 2.88 -20.09 10.89
N GLU A 222 2.52 -20.92 9.91
CA GLU A 222 3.46 -21.57 9.00
C GLU A 222 4.05 -20.59 7.95
N TYR A 223 3.34 -19.50 7.64
CA TYR A 223 3.72 -18.52 6.61
C TYR A 223 4.63 -17.40 7.14
N ILE A 224 4.76 -17.25 8.46
CA ILE A 224 5.45 -16.13 9.11
C ILE A 224 6.87 -15.92 8.57
N ASP A 225 7.66 -16.98 8.44
CA ASP A 225 9.05 -16.87 7.98
C ASP A 225 9.14 -16.45 6.50
N GLY A 226 8.23 -16.95 5.66
CA GLY A 226 8.13 -16.56 4.26
C GLY A 226 7.76 -15.09 4.09
N LEU A 227 6.80 -14.62 4.89
CA LEU A 227 6.36 -13.22 4.91
C LEU A 227 7.46 -12.29 5.45
N ASN A 228 8.16 -12.69 6.51
CA ASN A 228 9.30 -11.94 7.04
C ASN A 228 10.45 -11.83 6.02
N ALA A 229 10.70 -12.89 5.24
CA ALA A 229 11.68 -12.87 4.16
C ALA A 229 11.29 -11.94 2.99
N LEU A 230 10.01 -11.61 2.88
CA LEU A 230 9.46 -10.60 1.96
C LEU A 230 9.39 -9.19 2.58
N LEU A 231 10.00 -8.99 3.75
CA LEU A 231 10.02 -7.73 4.51
C LEU A 231 8.66 -7.28 5.05
N LEU A 232 7.68 -8.19 5.12
CA LEU A 232 6.46 -7.99 5.88
C LEU A 232 6.68 -8.34 7.36
N ASN A 233 5.71 -7.99 8.20
CA ASN A 233 5.62 -8.45 9.58
C ASN A 233 4.67 -9.65 9.64
N GLY A 234 5.22 -10.86 9.50
CA GLY A 234 4.43 -12.10 9.43
C GLY A 234 3.52 -12.32 10.64
N THR A 235 3.99 -12.00 11.85
CA THR A 235 3.14 -12.07 13.06
C THR A 235 1.96 -11.11 13.00
N LEU A 236 2.14 -9.90 12.45
CA LEU A 236 1.02 -8.98 12.27
C LEU A 236 0.05 -9.46 11.19
N VAL A 237 0.54 -10.13 10.14
CA VAL A 237 -0.33 -10.77 9.14
C VAL A 237 -1.19 -11.85 9.80
N GLU A 238 -0.58 -12.72 10.61
CA GLU A 238 -1.27 -13.72 11.45
C GLU A 238 -2.34 -13.08 12.32
N GLU A 239 -1.96 -12.11 13.13
CA GLU A 239 -2.90 -11.38 14.00
C GLU A 239 -4.04 -10.75 13.19
N THR A 240 -3.73 -10.19 12.02
CA THR A 240 -4.73 -9.57 11.14
C THR A 240 -5.75 -10.59 10.65
N ILE A 241 -5.30 -11.71 10.09
CA ILE A 241 -6.18 -12.76 9.55
C ILE A 241 -7.02 -13.37 10.67
N CYS A 242 -6.39 -13.69 11.81
CA CYS A 242 -7.06 -14.28 12.96
C CYS A 242 -8.07 -13.34 13.66
N ASN A 243 -7.93 -12.03 13.50
CA ASN A 243 -8.89 -11.05 14.03
C ASN A 243 -10.13 -10.87 13.14
N VAL A 244 -10.11 -11.38 11.90
CA VAL A 244 -11.30 -11.41 11.03
C VAL A 244 -12.18 -12.59 11.45
N THR A 245 -13.22 -12.31 12.23
CA THR A 245 -14.11 -13.35 12.79
C THR A 245 -15.33 -13.67 11.93
N LEU A 246 -15.61 -12.85 10.91
CA LEU A 246 -16.68 -13.05 9.93
C LEU A 246 -16.16 -12.72 8.52
N PRO A 247 -16.58 -13.44 7.47
CA PRO A 247 -16.18 -13.16 6.09
C PRO A 247 -16.44 -11.71 5.70
N LEU A 248 -15.42 -11.08 5.12
CA LEU A 248 -15.55 -9.70 4.67
C LEU A 248 -16.56 -9.62 3.52
N THR A 249 -17.50 -8.69 3.67
CA THR A 249 -18.32 -8.22 2.56
C THR A 249 -17.46 -7.45 1.56
N ALA A 250 -17.91 -7.35 0.30
CA ALA A 250 -17.18 -6.56 -0.71
C ALA A 250 -16.95 -5.11 -0.25
N ASP A 251 -17.94 -4.52 0.41
CA ASP A 251 -17.88 -3.14 0.91
C ASP A 251 -16.82 -2.97 2.01
N GLN A 252 -16.74 -3.93 2.94
CA GLN A 252 -15.69 -3.94 3.96
C GLN A 252 -14.31 -4.11 3.35
N SER A 253 -14.16 -4.98 2.34
CA SER A 253 -12.87 -5.17 1.69
C SER A 253 -12.44 -3.96 0.86
N ILE A 254 -13.38 -3.29 0.18
CA ILE A 254 -13.15 -2.02 -0.51
C ILE A 254 -12.70 -0.94 0.49
N ALA A 255 -13.41 -0.80 1.61
CA ALA A 255 -13.07 0.16 2.66
C ALA A 255 -11.67 -0.14 3.23
N ALA A 256 -11.38 -1.40 3.57
CA ALA A 256 -10.07 -1.83 4.02
C ALA A 256 -8.95 -1.48 3.03
N LEU A 257 -9.12 -1.85 1.75
CA LEU A 257 -8.14 -1.57 0.71
C LEU A 257 -7.87 -0.07 0.59
N LYS A 258 -8.93 0.75 0.53
CA LYS A 258 -8.83 2.20 0.43
C LYS A 258 -8.13 2.81 1.65
N THR A 259 -8.53 2.44 2.86
CA THR A 259 -7.95 2.96 4.11
C THR A 259 -6.47 2.60 4.23
N TRP A 260 -6.12 1.32 4.12
CA TRP A 260 -4.74 0.89 4.35
C TRP A 260 -3.79 1.32 3.22
N SER A 261 -4.28 1.40 1.97
CA SER A 261 -3.50 2.01 0.87
C SER A 261 -3.25 3.51 1.11
N SER A 262 -4.25 4.22 1.65
CA SER A 262 -4.11 5.64 2.00
C SER A 262 -3.14 5.86 3.15
N LEU A 263 -3.19 5.03 4.20
CA LEU A 263 -2.22 5.06 5.28
C LEU A 263 -0.80 4.77 4.78
N ALA A 264 -0.65 3.80 3.87
CA ALA A 264 0.65 3.47 3.28
C ALA A 264 1.22 4.67 2.50
N PHE A 265 0.38 5.28 1.66
CA PHE A 265 0.73 6.46 0.89
C PHE A 265 1.13 7.63 1.79
N THR A 266 0.28 7.98 2.77
CA THR A 266 0.51 9.09 3.71
C THR A 266 1.80 8.90 4.49
N THR A 267 2.01 7.70 5.05
CA THR A 267 3.21 7.39 5.85
C THR A 267 4.49 7.63 5.05
N VAL A 268 4.50 7.25 3.78
CA VAL A 268 5.66 7.47 2.90
C VAL A 268 5.78 8.95 2.52
N ILE A 269 4.74 9.56 1.95
CA ILE A 269 4.81 10.92 1.37
C ILE A 269 5.20 11.97 2.42
N GLU A 270 4.79 11.82 3.67
CA GLU A 270 5.16 12.74 4.75
C GLU A 270 6.64 12.64 5.15
N ASN A 271 7.25 11.47 4.97
CA ASN A 271 8.57 11.14 5.53
C ASN A 271 9.69 11.05 4.47
N ILE A 272 9.38 11.19 3.18
CA ILE A 272 10.38 11.14 2.08
C ILE A 272 11.10 12.46 1.82
N SER A 273 10.83 13.49 2.64
CA SER A 273 11.55 14.76 2.64
C SER A 273 11.64 15.31 4.05
N ASN A 274 12.70 16.06 4.31
CA ASN A 274 12.94 16.74 5.57
C ASN A 274 13.18 18.25 5.38
N VAL A 275 12.81 18.78 4.21
CA VAL A 275 12.90 20.22 3.93
C VAL A 275 11.90 20.95 4.82
N SER A 276 12.32 22.06 5.43
CA SER A 276 11.43 22.90 6.22
C SER A 276 10.20 23.32 5.42
N GLY A 277 9.01 23.16 6.00
CA GLY A 277 7.74 23.44 5.33
C GLY A 277 7.25 22.32 4.40
N TRP A 278 7.87 21.13 4.41
CA TRP A 278 7.44 19.99 3.58
C TRP A 278 5.96 19.62 3.77
N LEU A 279 5.51 19.45 5.02
CA LEU A 279 4.14 19.06 5.32
C LEU A 279 3.13 20.16 4.96
N GLU A 280 3.46 21.42 5.26
CA GLU A 280 2.65 22.58 4.83
C GLU A 280 2.57 22.66 3.29
N TRP A 281 3.68 22.40 2.60
CA TRP A 281 3.70 22.36 1.14
C TRP A 281 2.81 21.22 0.61
N LEU A 282 2.87 20.02 1.17
CA LEU A 282 1.98 18.91 0.80
C LEU A 282 0.51 19.27 1.04
N ALA A 283 0.16 19.77 2.22
CA ALA A 283 -1.22 20.17 2.56
C ALA A 283 -1.80 21.19 1.57
N ASN A 284 -0.97 22.06 1.01
CA ASN A 284 -1.39 23.07 0.03
C ASN A 284 -1.41 22.57 -1.44
N ASN A 285 -0.83 21.41 -1.75
CA ASN A 285 -0.64 20.96 -3.13
C ASN A 285 -1.30 19.61 -3.45
N LEU A 286 -1.65 18.81 -2.44
CA LEU A 286 -2.40 17.58 -2.62
C LEU A 286 -3.80 17.87 -3.18
N ASP A 287 -4.21 17.08 -4.16
CA ASP A 287 -5.50 17.23 -4.84
C ASP A 287 -6.41 16.04 -4.51
N ILE A 288 -7.54 16.33 -3.88
CA ILE A 288 -8.50 15.32 -3.40
C ILE A 288 -9.02 14.45 -4.55
N ASP A 289 -9.39 15.06 -5.67
CA ASP A 289 -9.99 14.36 -6.80
C ASP A 289 -8.95 13.49 -7.51
N ALA A 290 -7.71 13.97 -7.64
CA ALA A 290 -6.61 13.23 -8.20
C ALA A 290 -6.26 12.00 -7.34
N MET A 291 -6.17 12.15 -6.01
CA MET A 291 -5.96 11.04 -5.08
C MET A 291 -7.10 10.01 -5.15
N ASN A 292 -8.35 10.47 -5.16
CA ASN A 292 -9.50 9.60 -5.31
C ASN A 292 -9.45 8.80 -6.63
N ALA A 293 -8.99 9.42 -7.72
CA ALA A 293 -8.89 8.77 -9.04
C ALA A 293 -7.86 7.63 -9.11
N VAL A 294 -7.02 7.45 -8.09
CA VAL A 294 -6.10 6.31 -7.93
C VAL A 294 -6.44 5.40 -6.75
N GLY A 295 -7.67 5.50 -6.23
CA GLY A 295 -8.17 4.61 -5.18
C GLY A 295 -7.73 4.97 -3.77
N LEU A 296 -7.18 6.17 -3.56
CA LEU A 296 -6.91 6.71 -2.23
C LEU A 296 -8.16 7.39 -1.64
N ASP A 297 -8.18 7.54 -0.32
CA ASP A 297 -9.08 8.43 0.39
C ASP A 297 -8.49 9.83 0.43
N GLY A 298 -8.72 10.60 -0.64
CA GLY A 298 -8.17 11.94 -0.77
C GLY A 298 -8.49 12.87 0.43
N PRO A 299 -9.75 12.93 0.91
CA PRO A 299 -10.08 13.70 2.10
C PRO A 299 -9.33 13.26 3.36
N ALA A 300 -9.22 11.95 3.63
CA ALA A 300 -8.49 11.45 4.79
C ALA A 300 -6.99 11.74 4.71
N VAL A 301 -6.38 11.54 3.54
CA VAL A 301 -4.96 11.86 3.30
C VAL A 301 -4.70 13.35 3.53
N LEU A 302 -5.48 14.24 2.92
CA LEU A 302 -5.31 15.68 3.08
C LEU A 302 -5.51 16.13 4.54
N SER A 303 -6.51 15.57 5.21
CA SER A 303 -6.78 15.86 6.62
C SER A 303 -5.58 15.47 7.50
N GLN A 304 -5.01 14.29 7.30
CA GLN A 304 -3.85 13.83 8.09
C GLN A 304 -2.63 14.73 7.87
N VAL A 305 -2.26 14.97 6.61
CA VAL A 305 -1.10 15.81 6.27
C VAL A 305 -1.26 17.24 6.81
N SER A 306 -2.47 17.79 6.77
CA SER A 306 -2.75 19.13 7.30
C SER A 306 -2.60 19.19 8.82
N GLN A 307 -3.07 18.17 9.55
CA GLN A 307 -2.92 18.09 11.01
C GLN A 307 -1.45 17.97 11.41
N ASP A 308 -0.67 17.17 10.69
CA ASP A 308 0.76 17.01 10.97
C ASP A 308 1.56 18.26 10.60
N ALA A 309 1.14 19.00 9.57
CA ALA A 309 1.70 20.31 9.24
C ALA A 309 1.47 21.34 10.37
N GLU A 310 0.27 21.39 10.94
CA GLU A 310 -0.04 22.24 12.09
C GLU A 310 0.80 21.84 13.32
N GLY A 311 0.90 20.54 13.62
CA GLY A 311 1.69 20.03 14.74
C GLY A 311 3.20 20.23 14.61
N ALA A 312 3.73 20.27 13.38
CA ALA A 312 5.15 20.57 13.14
C ALA A 312 5.48 22.07 13.25
N SER A 313 4.47 22.93 13.22
CA SER A 313 4.62 24.40 13.32
C SER A 313 4.58 24.95 14.76
N SER A 314 4.17 24.11 15.73
CA SER A 314 4.06 24.44 17.16
C SER A 314 5.29 24.02 17.97
#